data_AF-C1N115-F1
#
_entry.id   AF-C1N115-F1
#
_cell.length_a   1.000
_cell.length_b   1.000
_cell.length_c   1.000
_cell.angle_alpha   90.00
_cell.angle_beta   90.00
_cell.angle_gamma   90.00
#
_symmetry.space_group_name_H-M   'P 1'
#
loop_
_entity.id
_entity.type
_entity.pdbx_description
1 polymer ?
#
loop_
_entity_poly.entity_id
_entity_poly.type
_entity_poly.pdbx_seq_one_letter_code
_entity_poly.pdbx_strand_id
1 'polypeptide(L)'
;MADDDDDDDPFDALMGIDAEEFKQLLDEAPASAAAGEKVFRGGVAVVDDGSISREEFRARFLVPRVPVVIRDAAFAPTHLTPAYLRATYGDVIVPLDVTAANRADAKLGDFLDALSSTSSSNAAAADDDDDAERSRLKSRYLRNLQMHEWFPREAAKLRLPERLFGANALADAALVPRCPDSWRRWHELFVCGPECDGFPFLHRDTCGVAAASMQAHGAKRFTLFHPDDGARLYPRGGSGLRSEIPARALAKPGGVCLETYPAFARAKRITVDVRAGECLVVPPDWWHTARAVGDEVSVSVAASFVDVERADAFNDAYAEFEALRSLASVGAAT
;
A
#
# COMPACT_ATOMS: atom_id res chain seq x y z
N MET A 1 41.76 -7.78 -18.73
CA MET A 1 41.33 -7.81 -17.32
C MET A 1 40.61 -6.51 -17.02
N ALA A 2 39.33 -6.50 -17.30
CA ALA A 2 38.24 -6.08 -16.43
C ALA A 2 36.99 -6.30 -17.28
N ASP A 3 36.19 -7.29 -16.89
CA ASP A 3 34.91 -7.65 -17.50
C ASP A 3 33.89 -6.57 -17.15
N ASP A 4 33.21 -6.03 -18.16
CA ASP A 4 31.91 -5.35 -18.04
C ASP A 4 30.90 -6.27 -18.73
N ASP A 5 30.22 -7.09 -17.94
CA ASP A 5 28.99 -7.78 -18.32
C ASP A 5 27.84 -6.77 -18.13
N ASP A 6 27.55 -5.99 -19.18
CA ASP A 6 26.29 -5.29 -19.36
C ASP A 6 25.22 -6.32 -19.77
N ASP A 7 24.56 -6.92 -18.78
CA ASP A 7 23.29 -7.62 -18.99
C ASP A 7 22.16 -6.58 -19.08
N ASP A 8 21.78 -6.26 -20.32
CA ASP A 8 20.53 -5.55 -20.65
C ASP A 8 19.32 -6.28 -20.04
N ASP A 9 18.63 -5.64 -19.10
CA ASP A 9 17.36 -6.13 -18.54
C ASP A 9 16.27 -6.04 -19.63
N PRO A 10 15.64 -7.17 -20.03
CA PRO A 10 14.56 -7.18 -21.02
C PRO A 10 13.27 -6.46 -20.59
N PHE A 11 13.26 -5.75 -19.46
CA PHE A 11 12.13 -4.95 -18.97
C PHE A 11 12.07 -3.49 -19.46
N ASP A 12 13.14 -2.94 -20.04
CA ASP A 12 13.22 -1.50 -20.40
C ASP A 12 12.93 -1.19 -21.89
N ALA A 13 12.75 -2.20 -22.75
CA ALA A 13 12.64 -2.00 -24.20
C ALA A 13 11.23 -1.67 -24.74
N LEU A 14 10.30 -1.14 -23.94
CA LEU A 14 8.94 -0.85 -24.44
C LEU A 14 8.21 0.32 -23.75
N MET A 15 8.74 1.54 -23.81
CA MET A 15 7.97 2.74 -23.48
C MET A 15 8.34 3.91 -24.41
N GLY A 16 7.57 4.10 -25.47
CA GLY A 16 7.65 5.28 -26.33
C GLY A 16 6.26 5.86 -26.59
N ILE A 17 5.83 6.83 -25.79
CA ILE A 17 4.72 7.74 -26.12
C ILE A 17 5.08 9.14 -25.59
N ASP A 18 4.87 10.11 -26.48
CA ASP A 18 5.21 11.54 -26.41
C ASP A 18 4.42 12.30 -25.32
N ALA A 19 5.10 13.21 -24.63
CA ALA A 19 4.59 14.01 -23.52
C ALA A 19 3.74 15.21 -23.95
N GLU A 20 3.76 15.59 -25.24
CA GLU A 20 3.02 16.76 -25.74
C GLU A 20 1.52 16.48 -25.98
N GLU A 21 1.09 15.22 -26.11
CA GLU A 21 -0.33 14.89 -26.35
C GLU A 21 -1.19 14.88 -25.06
N PHE A 22 -0.56 14.88 -23.88
CA PHE A 22 -1.25 14.85 -22.58
C PHE A 22 -1.65 16.25 -22.07
N LYS A 23 -1.06 17.31 -22.63
CA LYS A 23 -1.21 18.68 -22.12
C LYS A 23 -2.49 19.38 -22.57
N GLN A 24 -3.15 18.94 -23.65
CA GLN A 24 -4.36 19.58 -24.18
C GLN A 24 -5.70 19.13 -23.54
N LEU A 25 -5.69 18.25 -22.53
CA LEU A 25 -6.90 17.74 -21.87
C LEU A 25 -7.16 18.30 -20.46
N LEU A 26 -6.38 19.29 -20.00
CA LEU A 26 -6.46 19.83 -18.63
C LEU A 26 -7.19 21.17 -18.50
N ASP A 27 -7.55 21.83 -19.60
CA ASP A 27 -8.33 23.06 -19.55
C ASP A 27 -9.82 22.74 -19.72
N GLU A 28 -10.50 22.56 -18.58
CA GLU A 28 -11.93 22.84 -18.29
C GLU A 28 -12.51 21.86 -17.26
N ALA A 29 -12.33 22.16 -15.97
CA ALA A 29 -13.25 21.70 -14.93
C ALA A 29 -13.30 22.71 -13.77
N PRO A 30 -14.50 23.12 -13.31
CA PRO A 30 -14.66 24.25 -12.40
C PRO A 30 -14.21 23.92 -10.97
N ALA A 31 -13.68 24.94 -10.31
CA ALA A 31 -13.38 24.95 -8.89
C ALA A 31 -14.64 24.96 -8.01
N SER A 32 -14.44 24.61 -6.72
CA SER A 32 -15.35 24.74 -5.56
C SER A 32 -16.00 23.40 -5.13
N ALA A 33 -16.07 23.01 -3.85
CA ALA A 33 -16.05 23.78 -2.61
C ALA A 33 -15.46 22.96 -1.44
N ALA A 34 -14.89 23.66 -0.45
CA ALA A 34 -14.56 23.11 0.86
C ALA A 34 -15.83 22.83 1.67
N ALA A 35 -16.01 21.57 2.09
CA ALA A 35 -16.99 21.13 3.08
C ALA A 35 -16.42 19.87 3.76
N GLY A 36 -16.46 19.81 5.10
CA GLY A 36 -15.81 18.76 5.91
C GLY A 36 -15.93 17.37 5.29
N GLU A 37 -14.79 16.72 5.05
CA GLU A 37 -14.70 15.55 4.18
C GLU A 37 -15.62 14.41 4.64
N LYS A 38 -16.67 14.16 3.85
CA LYS A 38 -17.53 12.98 3.98
C LYS A 38 -16.65 11.74 3.88
N VAL A 39 -16.63 10.93 4.94
CA VAL A 39 -15.91 9.65 4.97
C VAL A 39 -16.50 8.70 3.94
N PHE A 40 -15.68 8.16 3.04
CA PHE A 40 -16.10 7.09 2.14
C PHE A 40 -15.95 5.75 2.87
N ARG A 41 -17.02 4.97 2.96
CA ARG A 41 -16.95 3.59 3.50
C ARG A 41 -17.25 2.52 2.46
N GLY A 42 -17.87 2.88 1.33
CA GLY A 42 -18.08 1.97 0.20
C GLY A 42 -18.89 0.70 0.52
N GLY A 43 -19.64 0.70 1.62
CA GLY A 43 -20.35 -0.50 2.13
C GLY A 43 -19.47 -1.45 2.97
N VAL A 44 -18.19 -1.12 3.19
CA VAL A 44 -17.33 -1.84 4.14
C VAL A 44 -17.87 -1.64 5.55
N ALA A 45 -18.02 -2.74 6.29
CA ALA A 45 -18.49 -2.70 7.66
C ALA A 45 -17.49 -1.96 8.55
N VAL A 46 -18.02 -1.23 9.54
CA VAL A 46 -17.21 -0.54 10.55
C VAL A 46 -17.62 -1.10 11.90
N VAL A 47 -16.65 -1.55 12.69
CA VAL A 47 -16.85 -2.08 14.03
C VAL A 47 -15.90 -1.40 15.01
N ASP A 48 -16.33 -1.21 16.25
CA ASP A 48 -15.44 -0.71 17.30
C ASP A 48 -14.75 -1.90 17.95
N ASP A 49 -13.42 -1.83 18.15
CA ASP A 49 -12.63 -2.93 18.73
C ASP A 49 -13.33 -3.49 19.98
N GLY A 50 -13.60 -2.66 20.99
CA GLY A 50 -14.23 -3.09 22.24
C GLY A 50 -15.68 -3.59 22.15
N SER A 51 -16.36 -3.46 21.01
CA SER A 51 -17.79 -3.78 20.87
C SER A 51 -18.09 -5.16 20.32
N ILE A 52 -17.13 -5.80 19.64
CA ILE A 52 -17.33 -7.07 18.94
C ILE A 52 -16.51 -8.19 19.58
N SER A 53 -17.12 -9.35 19.79
CA SER A 53 -16.43 -10.54 20.30
C SER A 53 -15.53 -11.16 19.23
N ARG A 54 -14.57 -12.01 19.65
CA ARG A 54 -13.70 -12.73 18.71
C ARG A 54 -14.52 -13.65 17.80
N GLU A 55 -15.45 -14.38 18.39
CA GLU A 55 -16.29 -15.36 17.73
C GLU A 55 -17.16 -14.69 16.67
N GLU A 56 -17.76 -13.55 17.02
CA GLU A 56 -18.56 -12.76 16.10
C GLU A 56 -17.70 -12.13 14.99
N PHE A 57 -16.54 -11.54 15.32
CA PHE A 57 -15.63 -10.97 14.34
C PHE A 57 -15.17 -12.03 13.33
N ARG A 58 -14.80 -13.21 13.83
CA ARG A 58 -14.40 -14.36 13.01
C ARG A 58 -15.53 -14.78 12.06
N ALA A 59 -16.73 -14.99 12.59
CA ALA A 59 -17.88 -15.46 11.82
C ALA A 59 -18.34 -14.46 10.75
N ARG A 60 -18.20 -13.15 11.02
CA ARG A 60 -18.67 -12.09 10.12
C ARG A 60 -17.63 -11.63 9.09
N PHE A 61 -16.33 -11.72 9.41
CA PHE A 61 -15.30 -11.08 8.59
C PHE A 61 -14.17 -12.03 8.18
N LEU A 62 -13.56 -12.76 9.13
CA LEU A 62 -12.40 -13.61 8.82
C LEU A 62 -12.79 -14.85 7.99
N VAL A 63 -13.77 -15.61 8.45
CA VAL A 63 -14.25 -16.83 7.76
C VAL A 63 -14.88 -16.52 6.40
N PRO A 64 -15.83 -15.58 6.27
CA PRO A 64 -16.41 -15.26 4.97
C PRO A 64 -15.50 -14.39 4.09
N ARG A 65 -14.32 -13.97 4.60
CA ARG A 65 -13.34 -13.12 3.90
C ARG A 65 -13.96 -11.82 3.39
N VAL A 66 -14.54 -11.06 4.32
CA VAL A 66 -15.17 -9.75 4.04
C VAL A 66 -14.33 -8.63 4.66
N PRO A 67 -14.00 -7.56 3.91
CA PRO A 67 -13.27 -6.42 4.44
C PRO A 67 -14.01 -5.73 5.59
N VAL A 68 -13.25 -5.21 6.54
CA VAL A 68 -13.80 -4.52 7.71
C VAL A 68 -12.86 -3.41 8.17
N VAL A 69 -13.42 -2.29 8.59
CA VAL A 69 -12.72 -1.23 9.32
C VAL A 69 -12.95 -1.43 10.81
N ILE A 70 -11.87 -1.50 11.58
CA ILE A 70 -11.88 -1.52 13.04
C ILE A 70 -11.55 -0.10 13.52
N ARG A 71 -12.46 0.52 14.27
CA ARG A 71 -12.27 1.81 14.93
C ARG A 71 -11.78 1.64 16.36
N ASP A 72 -11.25 2.73 16.90
CA ASP A 72 -10.64 2.77 18.23
C ASP A 72 -9.62 1.64 18.40
N ALA A 73 -8.88 1.38 17.34
CA ALA A 73 -7.84 0.38 17.31
C ALA A 73 -6.72 0.88 18.23
N ALA A 74 -6.76 0.52 19.53
CA ALA A 74 -5.70 0.83 20.48
C ALA A 74 -4.33 0.29 20.03
N PHE A 75 -4.35 -0.66 19.09
CA PHE A 75 -3.19 -1.23 18.44
C PHE A 75 -2.70 -0.44 17.21
N ALA A 76 -3.49 0.48 16.67
CA ALA A 76 -3.03 1.40 15.65
C ALA A 76 -1.98 2.34 16.25
N PRO A 77 -0.78 2.47 15.65
CA PRO A 77 0.35 3.15 16.26
C PRO A 77 0.25 4.68 16.07
N THR A 78 -0.78 5.31 16.63
CA THR A 78 -1.09 6.74 16.46
C THR A 78 -0.02 7.68 17.00
N HIS A 79 0.94 7.17 17.78
CA HIS A 79 2.13 7.91 18.18
C HIS A 79 3.12 8.15 17.02
N LEU A 80 3.06 7.35 15.95
CA LEU A 80 3.88 7.51 14.74
C LEU A 80 3.38 8.65 13.84
N THR A 81 3.36 9.86 14.40
CA THR A 81 3.05 11.09 13.66
C THR A 81 4.25 11.55 12.82
N PRO A 82 4.04 12.36 11.76
CA PRO A 82 5.14 13.00 11.02
C PRO A 82 6.10 13.74 11.95
N ALA A 83 5.58 14.50 12.91
CA ALA A 83 6.40 15.23 13.88
C ALA A 83 7.27 14.29 14.75
N TYR A 84 6.71 13.18 15.23
CA TYR A 84 7.44 12.19 16.00
C TYR A 84 8.54 11.49 15.18
N LEU A 85 8.19 11.02 13.97
CA LEU A 85 9.12 10.37 13.06
C LEU A 85 10.26 11.30 12.66
N ARG A 86 9.95 12.56 12.34
CA ARG A 86 10.93 13.60 12.05
C ARG A 86 11.87 13.85 13.24
N ALA A 87 11.32 14.04 14.43
CA ALA A 87 12.12 14.37 15.62
C ALA A 87 13.00 13.20 16.11
N THR A 88 12.54 11.96 15.94
CA THR A 88 13.21 10.77 16.48
C THR A 88 14.11 10.08 15.46
N TYR A 89 13.71 10.09 14.19
CA TYR A 89 14.33 9.31 13.11
C TYR A 89 14.66 10.16 11.87
N GLY A 90 14.63 11.49 11.97
CA GLY A 90 14.81 12.38 10.82
C GLY A 90 16.11 12.18 10.05
N ASP A 91 17.19 11.78 10.73
CA ASP A 91 18.50 11.53 10.11
C ASP A 91 18.61 10.16 9.41
N VAL A 92 17.62 9.28 9.54
CA VAL A 92 17.62 7.97 8.88
C VAL A 92 17.41 8.17 7.37
N ILE A 93 18.33 7.64 6.55
CA ILE A 93 18.22 7.67 5.09
C ILE A 93 17.33 6.51 4.65
N VAL A 94 16.15 6.82 4.11
CA VAL A 94 15.14 5.82 3.72
C VAL A 94 14.99 5.76 2.20
N PRO A 95 14.72 4.57 1.63
CA PRO A 95 14.39 4.44 0.22
C PRO A 95 12.95 4.87 -0.05
N LEU A 96 12.76 5.76 -1.01
CA LEU A 96 11.49 6.16 -1.58
C LEU A 96 11.27 5.44 -2.91
N ASP A 97 10.02 5.11 -3.24
CA ASP A 97 9.61 4.43 -4.47
C ASP A 97 10.39 3.14 -4.75
N VAL A 98 10.07 2.07 -4.01
CA VAL A 98 10.82 0.79 -3.97
C VAL A 98 10.83 -0.03 -5.29
N THR A 99 10.50 0.54 -6.44
CA THR A 99 10.88 -0.08 -7.74
C THR A 99 12.25 0.44 -8.17
N ALA A 100 13.19 -0.45 -8.51
CA ALA A 100 14.58 -0.11 -8.82
C ALA A 100 14.74 1.06 -9.80
N ALA A 101 13.88 1.15 -10.83
CA ALA A 101 13.94 2.21 -11.84
C ALA A 101 13.65 3.63 -11.33
N ASN A 102 12.95 3.79 -10.20
CA ASN A 102 12.50 5.10 -9.69
C ASN A 102 12.95 5.38 -8.25
N ARG A 103 13.77 4.50 -7.67
CA ARG A 103 14.20 4.61 -6.27
C ARG A 103 14.97 5.90 -6.04
N ALA A 104 14.63 6.59 -4.96
CA ALA A 104 15.40 7.72 -4.46
C ALA A 104 15.63 7.56 -2.97
N ASP A 105 16.86 7.72 -2.50
CA ASP A 105 17.17 7.69 -1.07
C ASP A 105 17.15 9.12 -0.53
N ALA A 106 16.44 9.34 0.57
CA ALA A 106 16.29 10.65 1.20
C ALA A 106 16.36 10.53 2.72
N LYS A 107 16.80 11.59 3.41
CA LYS A 107 16.60 11.67 4.86
C LYS A 107 15.11 11.71 5.16
N LEU A 108 14.68 10.90 6.12
CA LEU A 108 13.28 10.84 6.53
C LEU A 108 12.76 12.22 6.98
N GLY A 109 13.59 13.03 7.63
CA GLY A 109 13.25 14.39 8.05
C GLY A 109 12.93 15.30 6.86
N ASP A 110 13.80 15.33 5.85
CA ASP A 110 13.64 16.18 4.66
C ASP A 110 12.39 15.77 3.86
N PHE A 111 12.15 14.46 3.73
CA PHE A 111 10.93 13.94 3.12
C PHE A 111 9.68 14.39 3.89
N LEU A 112 9.64 14.23 5.21
CA LEU A 112 8.50 14.63 6.03
C LEU A 112 8.27 16.16 6.01
N ASP A 113 9.33 16.95 5.96
CA ASP A 113 9.26 18.41 5.82
C ASP A 113 8.69 18.82 4.47
N ALA A 114 9.10 18.15 3.39
CA ALA A 114 8.53 18.37 2.06
C ALA A 114 7.02 18.06 2.06
N LEU A 115 6.60 16.91 2.61
CA LEU A 115 5.18 16.54 2.67
C LEU A 115 4.33 17.47 3.56
N SER A 116 4.91 18.05 4.60
CA SER A 116 4.19 18.93 5.54
C SER A 116 4.14 20.39 5.09
N SER A 117 4.92 20.76 4.07
CA SER A 117 4.94 22.12 3.55
C SER A 117 3.67 22.44 2.77
N THR A 118 2.89 23.42 3.26
CA THR A 118 1.74 23.94 2.53
C THR A 118 2.21 24.54 1.21
N SER A 119 1.51 24.24 0.11
CA SER A 119 1.66 24.92 -1.18
C SER A 119 1.12 26.36 -1.07
N SER A 120 1.72 27.18 -0.21
CA SER A 120 1.33 28.56 0.05
C SER A 120 2.44 29.47 -0.41
N SER A 121 2.23 30.01 -1.62
CA SER A 121 2.71 31.29 -2.12
C SER A 121 3.39 32.21 -1.09
N ASN A 122 4.70 32.09 -0.97
CA ASN A 122 5.60 33.23 -0.82
C ASN A 122 6.90 32.87 -1.54
N ALA A 123 6.82 32.87 -2.88
CA ALA A 123 7.95 32.78 -3.80
C ALA A 123 8.78 34.07 -3.75
N ALA A 124 9.26 34.41 -2.55
CA ALA A 124 10.18 35.50 -2.30
C ALA A 124 11.29 34.94 -1.41
N ALA A 125 12.32 34.38 -2.08
CA ALA A 125 13.60 33.93 -1.54
C ALA A 125 13.79 32.42 -1.23
N ALA A 126 13.10 31.50 -1.91
CA ALA A 126 13.60 30.12 -2.05
C ALA A 126 14.47 30.02 -3.32
N ASP A 127 15.60 29.33 -3.24
CA ASP A 127 16.44 29.02 -4.41
C ASP A 127 15.65 28.07 -5.33
N ASP A 128 15.68 28.27 -6.64
CA ASP A 128 14.84 27.51 -7.60
C ASP A 128 15.02 25.98 -7.49
N ASP A 129 16.20 25.53 -7.03
CA ASP A 129 16.56 24.12 -6.88
C ASP A 129 15.90 23.46 -5.65
N ASP A 130 15.74 24.20 -4.54
CA ASP A 130 15.13 23.71 -3.30
C ASP A 130 13.62 23.44 -3.47
N ASP A 131 12.93 24.29 -4.26
CA ASP A 131 11.51 24.11 -4.57
C ASP A 131 11.28 22.94 -5.54
N ALA A 132 12.21 22.73 -6.49
CA ALA A 132 12.17 21.59 -7.40
C ALA A 132 12.33 20.25 -6.66
N GLU A 133 13.31 20.13 -5.76
CA GLU A 133 13.53 18.92 -4.98
C GLU A 133 12.37 18.67 -3.99
N ARG A 134 11.85 19.72 -3.35
CA ARG A 134 10.67 19.62 -2.48
C ARG A 134 9.44 19.11 -3.25
N SER A 135 9.19 19.65 -4.44
CA SER A 135 8.11 19.21 -5.33
C SER A 135 8.31 17.75 -5.75
N ARG A 136 9.54 17.36 -6.09
CA ARG A 136 9.89 15.98 -6.39
C ARG A 136 9.55 15.07 -5.22
N LEU A 137 9.98 15.39 -4.00
CA LEU A 137 9.72 14.59 -2.79
C LEU A 137 8.22 14.45 -2.49
N LYS A 138 7.41 15.50 -2.71
CA LYS A 138 5.94 15.46 -2.51
C LYS A 138 5.21 14.39 -3.33
N SER A 139 5.74 14.07 -4.51
CA SER A 139 5.19 13.03 -5.38
C SER A 139 5.60 11.61 -4.98
N ARG A 140 6.57 11.44 -4.08
CA ARG A 140 7.18 10.15 -3.74
C ARG A 140 6.39 9.37 -2.69
N TYR A 141 6.60 8.05 -2.69
CA TYR A 141 6.00 7.14 -1.73
C TYR A 141 7.07 6.32 -0.99
N LEU A 142 7.19 6.54 0.32
CA LEU A 142 7.86 5.58 1.20
C LEU A 142 6.92 4.40 1.41
N ARG A 143 7.33 3.20 0.99
CA ARG A 143 6.53 1.98 1.06
C ARG A 143 7.40 0.77 1.38
N ASN A 144 6.80 -0.30 1.91
CA ASN A 144 7.44 -1.59 2.14
C ASN A 144 8.70 -1.53 3.04
N LEU A 145 8.78 -0.51 3.91
CA LEU A 145 9.92 -0.32 4.78
C LEU A 145 9.72 -1.16 6.04
N GLN A 146 10.48 -2.26 6.16
CA GLN A 146 10.32 -3.24 7.24
C GLN A 146 10.67 -2.61 8.60
N MET A 147 9.67 -2.41 9.44
CA MET A 147 9.80 -1.72 10.73
C MET A 147 10.87 -2.33 11.63
N HIS A 148 11.04 -3.67 11.61
CA HIS A 148 12.00 -4.34 12.47
C HIS A 148 13.46 -4.11 12.05
N GLU A 149 13.70 -3.81 10.77
CA GLU A 149 15.04 -3.51 10.24
C GLU A 149 15.38 -2.03 10.46
N TRP A 150 14.41 -1.15 10.20
CA TRP A 150 14.63 0.31 10.15
C TRP A 150 14.33 1.01 11.49
N PHE A 151 13.33 0.53 12.22
CA PHE A 151 12.82 1.15 13.45
C PHE A 151 12.55 0.09 14.54
N PRO A 152 13.55 -0.70 14.97
CA PRO A 152 13.33 -1.86 15.85
C PRO A 152 12.65 -1.53 17.18
N ARG A 153 12.88 -0.32 17.73
CA ARG A 153 12.21 0.16 18.94
C ARG A 153 10.70 0.36 18.73
N GLU A 154 10.30 0.80 17.55
CA GLU A 154 8.89 0.95 17.20
C GLU A 154 8.28 -0.39 16.82
N ALA A 155 9.01 -1.24 16.10
CA ALA A 155 8.56 -2.59 15.74
C ALA A 155 8.18 -3.43 16.98
N ALA A 156 8.94 -3.33 18.07
CA ALA A 156 8.64 -4.00 19.34
C ALA A 156 7.30 -3.56 19.96
N LYS A 157 6.76 -2.41 19.52
CA LYS A 157 5.45 -1.87 19.93
C LYS A 157 4.38 -2.09 18.88
N LEU A 158 4.56 -2.98 17.91
CA LEU A 158 3.54 -3.28 16.90
C LEU A 158 2.96 -4.67 17.13
N ARG A 159 1.65 -4.76 17.21
CA ARG A 159 0.92 -6.02 17.39
C ARG A 159 -0.46 -5.90 16.77
N LEU A 160 -0.94 -6.98 16.17
CA LEU A 160 -2.36 -7.14 15.84
C LEU A 160 -3.13 -7.49 17.13
N PRO A 161 -4.40 -7.09 17.26
CA PRO A 161 -5.16 -7.39 18.47
C PRO A 161 -5.51 -8.88 18.49
N GLU A 162 -4.76 -9.68 19.26
CA GLU A 162 -4.98 -11.12 19.43
C GLU A 162 -6.42 -11.45 19.85
N ARG A 163 -7.09 -10.52 20.54
CA ARG A 163 -8.50 -10.63 20.90
C ARG A 163 -9.42 -10.81 19.69
N LEU A 164 -9.14 -10.16 18.56
CA LEU A 164 -9.95 -10.27 17.33
C LEU A 164 -9.40 -11.33 16.37
N PHE A 165 -8.09 -11.29 16.12
CA PHE A 165 -7.45 -12.13 15.10
C PHE A 165 -7.05 -13.52 15.62
N GLY A 166 -6.87 -13.67 16.94
CA GLY A 166 -6.18 -14.81 17.52
C GLY A 166 -4.68 -14.79 17.25
N ALA A 167 -4.04 -15.96 17.39
CA ALA A 167 -2.66 -16.14 17.01
C ALA A 167 -2.49 -16.00 15.49
N ASN A 168 -1.45 -15.29 15.06
CA ASN A 168 -1.06 -15.21 13.66
C ASN A 168 -0.25 -16.46 13.29
N ALA A 169 -0.73 -17.27 12.35
CA ALA A 169 -0.04 -18.49 11.94
C ALA A 169 1.38 -18.21 11.45
N LEU A 170 1.64 -17.04 10.85
CA LEU A 170 2.98 -16.63 10.41
C LEU A 170 4.02 -16.65 11.54
N ALA A 171 3.60 -16.41 12.79
CA ALA A 171 4.50 -16.45 13.94
C ALA A 171 4.85 -17.87 14.42
N ASP A 172 4.12 -18.90 13.96
CA ASP A 172 4.28 -20.28 14.38
C ASP A 172 5.07 -21.09 13.34
N ALA A 173 6.28 -21.51 13.71
CA ALA A 173 7.15 -22.29 12.82
C ALA A 173 6.65 -23.73 12.60
N ALA A 174 5.82 -24.27 13.48
CA ALA A 174 5.23 -25.59 13.29
C ALA A 174 4.06 -25.53 12.28
N LEU A 175 3.27 -24.45 12.30
CA LEU A 175 2.15 -24.29 11.37
C LEU A 175 2.59 -23.89 9.96
N VAL A 176 3.61 -23.03 9.84
CA VAL A 176 4.13 -22.57 8.54
C VAL A 176 5.64 -22.76 8.44
N PRO A 177 6.13 -24.01 8.32
CA PRO A 177 7.56 -24.33 8.45
C PRO A 177 8.45 -23.71 7.38
N ARG A 178 7.90 -23.42 6.19
CA ARG A 178 8.65 -22.81 5.09
C ARG A 178 8.60 -21.27 5.09
N CYS A 179 7.78 -20.67 5.96
CA CYS A 179 7.67 -19.22 6.06
C CYS A 179 9.02 -18.61 6.51
N PRO A 180 9.57 -17.63 5.79
CA PRO A 180 10.85 -17.02 6.11
C PRO A 180 10.72 -16.08 7.32
N ASP A 181 11.81 -15.91 8.06
CA ASP A 181 11.82 -15.13 9.31
C ASP A 181 11.36 -13.67 9.15
N SER A 182 11.61 -13.06 7.98
CA SER A 182 11.16 -11.70 7.68
C SER A 182 9.62 -11.60 7.61
N TRP A 183 8.93 -12.66 7.17
CA TRP A 183 7.46 -12.71 7.08
C TRP A 183 6.80 -12.95 8.43
N ARG A 184 7.52 -13.55 9.38
CA ARG A 184 7.01 -13.84 10.74
C ARG A 184 6.83 -12.56 11.59
N ARG A 185 7.53 -11.49 11.24
CA ARG A 185 7.53 -10.19 11.94
C ARG A 185 7.09 -9.04 11.05
N TRP A 186 6.35 -9.35 9.99
CA TRP A 186 6.03 -8.44 8.91
C TRP A 186 5.21 -7.23 9.37
N HIS A 187 5.89 -6.10 9.50
CA HIS A 187 5.30 -4.80 9.70
C HIS A 187 6.00 -3.80 8.81
N GLU A 188 5.25 -3.09 7.98
CA GLU A 188 5.80 -2.18 6.98
C GLU A 188 5.30 -0.77 7.19
N LEU A 189 6.21 0.20 7.19
CA LEU A 189 5.87 1.62 7.20
C LEU A 189 5.52 2.10 5.80
N PHE A 190 4.46 2.89 5.72
CA PHE A 190 4.06 3.61 4.51
C PHE A 190 3.84 5.09 4.83
N VAL A 191 4.47 5.98 4.06
CA VAL A 191 4.34 7.43 4.20
C VAL A 191 4.22 8.10 2.83
N CYS A 192 3.15 8.86 2.61
CA CYS A 192 2.97 9.69 1.42
C CYS A 192 2.09 10.90 1.72
N GLY A 193 2.23 11.94 0.89
CA GLY A 193 1.32 13.09 0.87
C GLY A 193 0.20 12.91 -0.17
N PRO A 194 -0.82 13.80 -0.15
CA PRO A 194 -1.95 13.76 -1.09
C PRO A 194 -1.57 14.06 -2.54
N GLU A 195 -0.39 14.67 -2.78
CA GLU A 195 0.19 14.92 -4.11
C GLU A 195 0.80 13.65 -4.74
N CYS A 196 0.99 12.59 -3.96
CA CYS A 196 1.45 11.29 -4.46
C CYS A 196 0.29 10.50 -5.10
N ASP A 197 0.54 9.87 -6.25
CA ASP A 197 -0.41 8.96 -6.93
C ASP A 197 -0.82 7.76 -6.07
N GLY A 198 -0.08 7.50 -4.98
CA GLY A 198 -0.31 6.43 -4.03
C GLY A 198 0.41 5.15 -4.40
N PHE A 199 -0.15 4.02 -3.98
CA PHE A 199 0.43 2.71 -4.23
C PHE A 199 0.39 2.40 -5.73
N PRO A 200 1.53 2.10 -6.36
CA PRO A 200 1.69 2.27 -7.81
C PRO A 200 0.93 1.25 -8.66
N PHE A 201 0.40 0.19 -8.06
CA PHE A 201 -0.32 -0.86 -8.78
C PHE A 201 -1.50 -1.41 -7.99
N LEU A 202 -2.53 -1.86 -8.70
CA LEU A 202 -3.60 -2.68 -8.14
C LEU A 202 -3.10 -4.12 -8.02
N HIS A 203 -3.25 -4.75 -6.85
CA HIS A 203 -2.69 -6.08 -6.58
C HIS A 203 -3.47 -6.89 -5.55
N ARG A 204 -3.10 -8.17 -5.45
CA ARG A 204 -3.36 -9.04 -4.31
C ARG A 204 -2.06 -9.30 -3.58
N ASP A 205 -2.13 -9.55 -2.28
CA ASP A 205 -0.97 -9.96 -1.50
C ASP A 205 -0.53 -11.39 -1.83
N THR A 206 0.77 -11.60 -1.77
CA THR A 206 1.40 -12.88 -2.06
C THR A 206 1.01 -13.94 -1.02
N CYS A 207 0.88 -15.20 -1.46
CA CYS A 207 0.56 -16.34 -0.61
C CYS A 207 -0.77 -16.26 0.16
N GLY A 208 -1.73 -15.47 -0.33
CA GLY A 208 -3.08 -15.41 0.26
C GLY A 208 -3.09 -14.97 1.72
N VAL A 209 -2.14 -14.11 2.12
CA VAL A 209 -2.17 -13.44 3.42
C VAL A 209 -3.28 -12.39 3.45
N ALA A 210 -3.81 -12.11 4.64
CA ALA A 210 -4.61 -10.93 4.87
C ALA A 210 -3.70 -9.74 5.19
N ALA A 211 -4.08 -8.54 4.76
CA ALA A 211 -3.41 -7.30 5.15
C ALA A 211 -4.24 -6.56 6.20
N ALA A 212 -3.57 -6.09 7.25
CA ALA A 212 -4.12 -5.17 8.23
C ALA A 212 -3.38 -3.84 8.12
N SER A 213 -4.03 -2.82 7.57
CA SER A 213 -3.46 -1.48 7.44
C SER A 213 -3.95 -0.58 8.56
N MET A 214 -3.04 -0.30 9.51
CA MET A 214 -3.28 0.54 10.68
C MET A 214 -2.87 1.98 10.35
N GLN A 215 -3.83 2.89 10.32
CA GLN A 215 -3.56 4.29 10.02
C GLN A 215 -3.11 5.00 11.30
N ALA A 216 -1.86 5.51 11.30
CA ALA A 216 -1.28 6.21 12.42
C ALA A 216 -1.62 7.71 12.40
N HIS A 217 -1.53 8.35 11.23
CA HIS A 217 -1.77 9.78 11.06
C HIS A 217 -2.34 10.08 9.66
N GLY A 218 -3.13 11.15 9.53
CA GLY A 218 -3.82 11.51 8.29
C GLY A 218 -4.88 10.50 7.87
N ALA A 219 -5.18 10.47 6.57
CA ALA A 219 -6.17 9.57 5.99
C ALA A 219 -5.67 8.89 4.71
N LYS A 220 -6.10 7.64 4.52
CA LYS A 220 -5.77 6.84 3.35
C LYS A 220 -7.04 6.27 2.74
N ARG A 221 -7.20 6.44 1.43
CA ARG A 221 -8.30 5.87 0.64
C ARG A 221 -7.84 4.60 -0.05
N PHE A 222 -8.49 3.50 0.29
CA PHE A 222 -8.33 2.21 -0.38
C PHE A 222 -9.39 2.06 -1.47
N THR A 223 -8.96 1.47 -2.58
CA THR A 223 -9.84 0.97 -3.64
C THR A 223 -9.73 -0.55 -3.64
N LEU A 224 -10.84 -1.23 -3.40
CA LEU A 224 -10.93 -2.68 -3.25
C LEU A 224 -11.81 -3.30 -4.34
N PHE A 225 -11.49 -4.52 -4.76
CA PHE A 225 -12.34 -5.36 -5.59
C PHE A 225 -12.36 -6.80 -5.06
N HIS A 226 -13.53 -7.43 -5.14
CA HIS A 226 -13.72 -8.80 -4.71
C HIS A 226 -12.85 -9.76 -5.55
N PRO A 227 -12.36 -10.89 -4.98
CA PRO A 227 -11.59 -11.89 -5.73
C PRO A 227 -12.25 -12.32 -7.06
N ASP A 228 -13.58 -12.47 -7.08
CA ASP A 228 -14.36 -12.84 -8.28
C ASP A 228 -14.28 -11.82 -9.44
N ASP A 229 -13.87 -10.58 -9.16
CA ASP A 229 -13.61 -9.58 -10.20
C ASP A 229 -12.23 -9.77 -10.85
N GLY A 230 -11.38 -10.67 -10.36
CA GLY A 230 -9.98 -10.80 -10.81
C GLY A 230 -9.79 -10.89 -12.32
N ALA A 231 -10.62 -11.66 -13.04
CA ALA A 231 -10.56 -11.76 -14.49
C ALA A 231 -10.90 -10.45 -15.23
N ARG A 232 -11.56 -9.50 -14.56
CA ARG A 232 -11.93 -8.17 -15.07
C ARG A 232 -10.88 -7.10 -14.74
N LEU A 233 -9.86 -7.48 -13.95
CA LEU A 233 -8.80 -6.60 -13.48
C LEU A 233 -7.48 -6.87 -14.20
N TYR A 234 -7.50 -7.61 -15.31
CA TYR A 234 -6.35 -7.82 -16.18
C TYR A 234 -5.07 -8.21 -15.41
N PRO A 235 -5.06 -9.38 -14.73
CA PRO A 235 -3.88 -9.86 -14.04
C PRO A 235 -2.69 -10.03 -14.99
N ARG A 236 -1.50 -9.63 -14.57
CA ARG A 236 -0.25 -9.70 -15.35
C ARG A 236 0.89 -10.38 -14.62
N GLY A 237 1.86 -10.86 -15.41
CA GLY A 237 3.07 -11.53 -14.96
C GLY A 237 2.81 -12.96 -14.49
N GLY A 238 3.88 -13.75 -14.34
CA GLY A 238 3.78 -15.17 -13.99
C GLY A 238 3.04 -15.49 -12.68
N SER A 239 2.99 -14.55 -11.74
CA SER A 239 2.21 -14.70 -10.49
C SER A 239 0.75 -14.29 -10.61
N GLY A 240 0.37 -13.48 -11.61
CA GLY A 240 -1.00 -12.95 -11.75
C GLY A 240 -1.49 -12.14 -10.54
N LEU A 241 -0.58 -11.59 -9.73
CA LEU A 241 -0.93 -10.84 -8.51
C LEU A 241 -1.06 -9.34 -8.73
N ARG A 242 -0.65 -8.81 -9.89
CA ARG A 242 -0.75 -7.39 -10.23
C ARG A 242 -1.66 -7.19 -11.43
N SER A 243 -2.34 -6.06 -11.48
CA SER A 243 -3.17 -5.64 -12.61
C SER A 243 -2.36 -4.89 -13.66
N GLU A 244 -2.72 -5.00 -14.93
CA GLU A 244 -2.28 -4.07 -15.99
C GLU A 244 -2.88 -2.67 -15.83
N ILE A 245 -4.07 -2.57 -15.22
CA ILE A 245 -4.74 -1.30 -15.02
C ILE A 245 -3.89 -0.43 -14.06
N PRO A 246 -3.45 0.77 -14.50
CA PRO A 246 -2.66 1.65 -13.64
C PRO A 246 -3.47 2.09 -12.41
N ALA A 247 -2.87 2.04 -11.22
CA ALA A 247 -3.57 2.41 -9.98
C ALA A 247 -4.10 3.86 -10.03
N ARG A 248 -3.33 4.79 -10.61
CA ARG A 248 -3.74 6.19 -10.81
C ARG A 248 -5.03 6.36 -11.62
N ALA A 249 -5.31 5.45 -12.55
CA ALA A 249 -6.54 5.47 -13.35
C ALA A 249 -7.79 5.18 -12.49
N LEU A 250 -7.62 4.45 -11.38
CA LEU A 250 -8.72 4.10 -10.47
C LEU A 250 -9.10 5.27 -9.55
N ALA A 251 -8.21 6.25 -9.36
CA ALA A 251 -8.41 7.39 -8.47
C ALA A 251 -9.49 8.37 -8.95
N LYS A 252 -9.79 8.36 -10.26
CA LYS A 252 -10.77 9.25 -10.90
C LYS A 252 -11.93 8.44 -11.52
N PRO A 253 -13.19 8.88 -11.39
CA PRO A 253 -14.29 8.29 -12.16
C PRO A 253 -13.98 8.37 -13.66
N GLY A 254 -14.20 7.26 -14.39
CA GLY A 254 -13.90 7.20 -15.84
C GLY A 254 -12.41 7.18 -16.21
N GLY A 255 -11.48 7.15 -15.23
CA GLY A 255 -10.05 7.18 -15.52
C GLY A 255 -9.50 5.91 -16.17
N VAL A 256 -10.24 4.79 -16.12
CA VAL A 256 -9.87 3.54 -16.79
C VAL A 256 -10.35 3.57 -18.24
N CYS A 257 -9.42 3.44 -19.19
CA CYS A 257 -9.73 3.32 -20.61
C CYS A 257 -10.48 2.02 -20.90
N LEU A 258 -11.78 2.11 -21.17
CA LEU A 258 -12.62 0.93 -21.44
C LEU A 258 -12.41 0.35 -22.85
N GLU A 259 -11.74 1.07 -23.75
CA GLU A 259 -11.31 0.52 -25.04
C GLU A 259 -10.18 -0.48 -24.84
N THR A 260 -9.23 -0.16 -23.96
CA THR A 260 -8.12 -1.04 -23.56
C THR A 260 -8.58 -2.12 -22.57
N TYR A 261 -9.43 -1.77 -21.61
CA TYR A 261 -9.86 -2.63 -20.50
C TYR A 261 -11.39 -2.84 -20.46
N PRO A 262 -12.04 -3.36 -21.51
CA PRO A 262 -13.50 -3.45 -21.60
C PRO A 262 -14.17 -4.29 -20.50
N ALA A 263 -13.51 -5.33 -19.99
CA ALA A 263 -14.06 -6.17 -18.93
C ALA A 263 -14.20 -5.42 -17.60
N PHE A 264 -13.40 -4.36 -17.39
CA PHE A 264 -13.43 -3.54 -16.17
C PHE A 264 -14.78 -2.86 -15.96
N ALA A 265 -15.55 -2.60 -17.02
CA ALA A 265 -16.90 -2.04 -16.93
C ALA A 265 -17.84 -2.87 -16.02
N ARG A 266 -17.52 -4.15 -15.78
CA ARG A 266 -18.29 -5.06 -14.93
C ARG A 266 -17.66 -5.28 -13.55
N ALA A 267 -16.47 -4.73 -13.28
CA ALA A 267 -15.80 -4.86 -11.99
C ALA A 267 -16.51 -4.01 -10.93
N LYS A 268 -16.65 -4.56 -9.71
CA LYS A 268 -17.35 -3.89 -8.61
C LYS A 268 -16.33 -3.22 -7.70
N ARG A 269 -16.13 -1.93 -7.94
CA ARG A 269 -15.25 -1.08 -7.14
C ARG A 269 -15.86 -0.75 -5.78
N ILE A 270 -15.09 -0.97 -4.73
CA ILE A 270 -15.37 -0.50 -3.37
C ILE A 270 -14.32 0.55 -3.00
N THR A 271 -14.74 1.65 -2.36
CA THR A 271 -13.83 2.70 -1.89
C THR A 271 -14.05 2.96 -0.41
N VAL A 272 -12.98 2.86 0.37
CA VAL A 272 -13.02 3.05 1.83
C VAL A 272 -11.87 3.95 2.28
N ASP A 273 -12.19 4.97 3.06
CA ASP A 273 -11.24 5.81 3.76
C ASP A 273 -10.97 5.22 5.14
N VAL A 274 -9.71 5.26 5.53
CA VAL A 274 -9.19 4.85 6.83
C VAL A 274 -8.49 6.05 7.45
N ARG A 275 -8.93 6.47 8.63
CA ARG A 275 -8.37 7.62 9.38
C ARG A 275 -7.47 7.16 10.51
N ALA A 276 -6.64 8.08 11.01
CA ALA A 276 -5.84 7.88 12.21
C ALA A 276 -6.64 7.18 13.33
N GLY A 277 -6.08 6.09 13.87
CA GLY A 277 -6.72 5.26 14.90
C GLY A 277 -7.64 4.16 14.36
N GLU A 278 -7.82 4.06 13.04
CA GLU A 278 -8.56 2.99 12.39
C GLU A 278 -7.61 1.95 11.76
N CYS A 279 -8.10 0.72 11.62
CA CYS A 279 -7.43 -0.35 10.90
C CYS A 279 -8.35 -0.94 9.84
N LEU A 280 -7.92 -0.99 8.57
CA LEU A 280 -8.61 -1.76 7.54
C LEU A 280 -8.02 -3.16 7.46
N VAL A 281 -8.89 -4.17 7.56
CA VAL A 281 -8.55 -5.56 7.27
C VAL A 281 -9.00 -5.87 5.85
N VAL A 282 -8.02 -6.17 4.99
CA VAL A 282 -8.21 -6.68 3.64
C VAL A 282 -8.02 -8.20 3.69
N PRO A 283 -9.07 -9.00 3.45
CA PRO A 283 -8.96 -10.46 3.49
C PRO A 283 -8.07 -11.00 2.35
N PRO A 284 -7.65 -12.27 2.44
CA PRO A 284 -6.92 -12.92 1.36
C PRO A 284 -7.59 -12.77 0.00
N ASP A 285 -6.78 -12.65 -1.04
CA ASP A 285 -7.15 -12.60 -2.46
C ASP A 285 -7.93 -11.35 -2.92
N TRP A 286 -8.20 -10.40 -2.02
CA TRP A 286 -8.83 -9.15 -2.40
C TRP A 286 -7.86 -8.25 -3.17
N TRP A 287 -8.32 -7.73 -4.30
CA TRP A 287 -7.54 -6.79 -5.08
C TRP A 287 -7.63 -5.41 -4.45
N HIS A 288 -6.50 -4.75 -4.26
CA HIS A 288 -6.46 -3.46 -3.62
C HIS A 288 -5.31 -2.55 -4.07
N THR A 289 -5.55 -1.25 -3.94
CA THR A 289 -4.57 -0.17 -3.99
C THR A 289 -5.00 0.93 -3.04
N ALA A 290 -4.11 1.85 -2.69
CA ALA A 290 -4.39 2.92 -1.75
C ALA A 290 -3.64 4.21 -2.08
N ARG A 291 -4.21 5.35 -1.70
CA ARG A 291 -3.57 6.67 -1.80
C ARG A 291 -3.89 7.53 -0.59
N ALA A 292 -3.04 8.50 -0.30
CA ALA A 292 -3.35 9.53 0.70
C ALA A 292 -4.54 10.39 0.22
N VAL A 293 -5.35 10.87 1.15
CA VAL A 293 -6.47 11.81 0.92
C VAL A 293 -6.53 12.84 2.05
N GLY A 294 -7.20 13.95 1.80
CA GLY A 294 -7.17 15.13 2.68
C GLY A 294 -5.93 15.99 2.45
N ASP A 295 -5.63 16.85 3.42
CA ASP A 295 -4.56 17.86 3.33
C ASP A 295 -3.33 17.51 4.19
N GLU A 296 -3.36 16.37 4.88
CA GLU A 296 -2.30 15.94 5.80
C GLU A 296 -1.44 14.80 5.22
N VAL A 297 -0.24 14.64 5.77
CA VAL A 297 0.60 13.47 5.52
C VAL A 297 -0.13 12.20 5.96
N SER A 298 -0.15 11.16 5.12
CA SER A 298 -0.64 9.85 5.52
C SER A 298 0.50 9.00 6.04
N VAL A 299 0.42 8.59 7.31
CA VAL A 299 1.31 7.57 7.90
C VAL A 299 0.50 6.34 8.28
N SER A 300 0.91 5.18 7.80
CA SER A 300 0.29 3.90 8.19
C SER A 300 1.32 2.80 8.37
N VAL A 301 1.00 1.82 9.19
CA VAL A 301 1.75 0.57 9.32
C VAL A 301 0.86 -0.57 8.81
N ALA A 302 1.35 -1.35 7.86
CA ALA A 302 0.67 -2.59 7.46
C ALA A 302 1.27 -3.79 8.19
N ALA A 303 0.45 -4.79 8.48
CA ALA A 303 0.86 -6.09 8.98
C ALA A 303 0.23 -7.21 8.14
N SER A 304 0.96 -8.30 7.96
CA SER A 304 0.45 -9.51 7.31
C SER A 304 -0.09 -10.49 8.35
N PHE A 305 -1.23 -11.09 8.06
CA PHE A 305 -1.91 -12.03 8.94
C PHE A 305 -2.35 -13.29 8.20
N VAL A 306 -2.09 -14.44 8.80
CA VAL A 306 -2.67 -15.73 8.37
C VAL A 306 -3.43 -16.31 9.54
N ASP A 307 -4.71 -16.58 9.32
CA ASP A 307 -5.53 -17.31 10.28
C ASP A 307 -4.98 -18.74 10.44
N VAL A 308 -4.93 -19.26 11.67
CA VAL A 308 -4.45 -20.63 11.94
C VAL A 308 -5.19 -21.70 11.13
N GLU A 309 -6.48 -21.51 10.83
CA GLU A 309 -7.25 -22.44 9.99
C GLU A 309 -6.90 -22.34 8.50
N ARG A 310 -6.09 -21.33 8.10
CA ARG A 310 -5.60 -21.13 6.73
C ARG A 310 -4.11 -21.43 6.59
N ALA A 311 -3.46 -22.00 7.61
CA ALA A 311 -2.03 -22.34 7.55
C ALA A 311 -1.71 -23.27 6.37
N ASP A 312 -2.53 -24.29 6.11
CA ASP A 312 -2.35 -25.21 4.98
C ASP A 312 -2.44 -24.47 3.63
N ALA A 313 -3.45 -23.62 3.45
CA ALA A 313 -3.61 -22.82 2.23
C ALA A 313 -2.43 -21.85 2.02
N PHE A 314 -1.87 -21.30 3.09
CA PHE A 314 -0.65 -20.51 3.02
C PHE A 314 0.56 -21.36 2.61
N ASN A 315 0.74 -22.56 3.19
CA ASN A 315 1.85 -23.44 2.88
C ASN A 315 1.84 -23.88 1.41
N ASP A 316 0.66 -24.20 0.87
CA ASP A 316 0.48 -24.53 -0.54
C ASP A 316 0.87 -23.34 -1.44
N ALA A 317 0.29 -22.16 -1.17
CA ALA A 317 0.58 -20.96 -1.94
C ALA A 317 2.05 -20.50 -1.83
N TYR A 318 2.68 -20.71 -0.66
CA TYR A 318 4.09 -20.41 -0.46
C TYR A 318 4.99 -21.39 -1.21
N ALA A 319 4.64 -22.67 -1.27
CA ALA A 319 5.37 -23.64 -2.07
C ALA A 319 5.31 -23.30 -3.57
N GLU A 320 4.15 -22.87 -4.08
CA GLU A 320 4.00 -22.37 -5.45
C GLU A 320 4.84 -21.11 -5.69
N PHE A 321 4.82 -20.16 -4.75
CA PHE A 321 5.63 -18.95 -4.81
C PHE A 321 7.13 -19.27 -4.88
N GLU A 322 7.63 -20.20 -4.07
CA GLU A 322 9.03 -20.64 -4.13
C GLU A 322 9.36 -21.31 -5.47
N ALA A 323 8.46 -22.14 -6.00
CA ALA A 323 8.64 -22.78 -7.29
C ALA A 323 8.73 -21.74 -8.42
N LEU A 324 7.82 -20.75 -8.44
CA LEU A 324 7.83 -19.66 -9.42
C LEU A 324 9.12 -18.83 -9.33
N ARG A 325 9.58 -18.51 -8.11
CA ARG A 325 10.86 -17.81 -7.92
C ARG A 325 12.05 -18.61 -8.41
N SER A 326 12.06 -19.91 -8.15
CA SER A 326 13.12 -20.79 -8.63
C SER A 326 13.15 -20.82 -10.16
N LEU A 327 11.99 -20.92 -10.82
CA LEU A 327 11.88 -20.90 -12.29
C LEU A 327 12.35 -19.57 -12.90
N ALA A 328 12.01 -18.45 -12.26
CA ALA A 328 12.48 -17.13 -12.68
C ALA A 328 14.02 -17.01 -12.56
N SER A 329 14.61 -17.53 -11.48
CA SER A 329 16.07 -17.47 -11.26
C SER A 329 16.90 -18.31 -12.24
N VAL A 330 16.27 -19.20 -13.01
CA VAL A 330 16.92 -20.02 -14.03
C VAL A 330 16.51 -19.64 -15.46
N GLY A 331 15.85 -18.48 -15.64
CA GLY A 331 15.45 -17.95 -16.96
C GLY A 331 14.32 -18.74 -17.65
N ALA A 332 13.57 -19.56 -16.91
CA ALA A 332 12.57 -20.48 -17.46
C ALA A 332 11.12 -19.95 -17.40
N ALA A 333 10.91 -18.71 -16.94
CA ALA A 333 9.60 -18.08 -16.87
C ALA A 333 9.62 -16.76 -17.66
N THR A 334 9.06 -16.80 -18.88
CA THR A 334 8.64 -15.62 -19.65
C THR A 334 7.17 -15.33 -19.42
#